data_AF-R9IQF7-F1
#
_entry.id   AF-R9IQF7-F1
#
_cell.length_a   1.000
_cell.length_b   1.000
_cell.length_c   1.000
_cell.angle_alpha   90.00
_cell.angle_beta   90.00
_cell.angle_gamma   90.00
#
_symmetry.space_group_name_H-M   'P 1'
#
loop_
_entity.id
_entity.type
_entity.pdbx_description
1 polymer ?
#
loop_
_entity_poly.entity_id
_entity_poly.type
_entity_poly.pdbx_seq_one_letter_code
_entity_poly.pdbx_strand_id
1 'polypeptide(L)'
;MVKMKEYTYVTLRQNPKLKEEAAAWFHDKWEVPQEAYLECMKAYINNETEYGWYLCLDSGRIVGGLGVIENDFHARKDLAPNICAVYTEKEYRCQGIVGQFQVKAAQNTIV
;
A
#
# COMPACT_ATOMS: atom_id res chain seq x y z
N MET A 1 -0.88 17.13 -26.81
CA MET A 1 -0.07 15.99 -26.30
C MET A 1 -0.27 15.97 -24.79
N VAL A 2 -0.98 14.99 -24.24
CA VAL A 2 -1.09 14.84 -22.78
C VAL A 2 0.25 14.31 -22.31
N LYS A 3 0.99 15.09 -21.49
CA LYS A 3 2.19 14.56 -20.82
C LYS A 3 1.71 13.42 -19.92
N MET A 4 2.14 12.20 -20.21
CA MET A 4 2.01 11.10 -19.27
C MET A 4 2.79 11.53 -18.02
N LYS A 5 2.12 11.69 -16.88
CA LYS A 5 2.83 11.88 -15.62
C LYS A 5 3.59 10.60 -15.31
N GLU A 6 4.90 10.71 -15.10
CA GLU A 6 5.72 9.57 -14.70
C GLU A 6 5.53 9.33 -13.19
N TYR A 7 4.78 8.29 -12.87
CA TYR A 7 4.62 7.80 -11.51
C TYR A 7 5.60 6.67 -11.25
N THR A 8 6.18 6.67 -10.05
CA THR A 8 7.02 5.56 -9.58
C THR A 8 6.21 4.66 -8.66
N TYR A 9 6.12 3.38 -9.00
CA TYR A 9 5.40 2.38 -8.21
C TYR A 9 6.41 1.50 -7.48
N VAL A 10 6.36 1.49 -6.15
CA VAL A 10 7.32 0.74 -5.31
C VAL A 10 6.60 -0.08 -4.25
N THR A 11 7.22 -1.18 -3.82
CA THR A 11 6.88 -1.84 -2.55
C THR A 11 7.82 -1.37 -1.44
N LEU A 12 7.42 -1.52 -0.18
CA LEU A 12 8.32 -1.23 0.94
C LEU A 12 9.53 -2.17 1.01
N ARG A 13 9.49 -3.38 0.42
CA ARG A 13 10.70 -4.21 0.27
C ARG A 13 11.69 -3.61 -0.74
N GLN A 14 11.20 -2.95 -1.79
CA GLN A 14 12.06 -2.28 -2.78
C GLN A 14 12.67 -0.98 -2.23
N ASN A 15 11.94 -0.25 -1.39
CA ASN A 15 12.44 0.95 -0.74
C ASN A 15 12.04 1.03 0.75
N PRO A 16 12.74 0.30 1.64
CA PRO A 16 12.41 0.25 3.07
C PRO A 16 12.53 1.59 3.79
N LYS A 17 13.28 2.54 3.21
CA LYS A 17 13.49 3.88 3.78
C LYS A 17 12.21 4.72 3.81
N LEU A 18 11.18 4.33 3.05
CA LEU A 18 9.88 5.01 3.04
C LEU A 18 8.95 4.55 4.18
N LYS A 19 9.34 3.58 5.00
CA LYS A 19 8.45 2.98 6.02
C LYS A 19 7.85 4.02 6.97
N GLU A 20 8.68 4.89 7.54
CA GLU A 20 8.24 5.93 8.47
C GLU A 20 7.30 6.93 7.79
N GLU A 21 7.64 7.37 6.58
CA GLU A 21 6.80 8.29 5.79
C GLU A 21 5.47 7.65 5.40
N ALA A 22 5.50 6.39 4.94
CA ALA A 22 4.31 5.64 4.55
C ALA A 22 3.37 5.42 5.74
N ALA A 23 3.90 5.03 6.91
CA ALA A 23 3.10 4.84 8.11
C ALA A 23 2.41 6.13 8.55
N ALA A 24 3.14 7.25 8.57
CA ALA A 24 2.58 8.57 8.86
C ALA A 24 1.53 8.98 7.82
N TRP A 25 1.79 8.72 6.54
CA TRP A 25 0.87 9.04 5.45
C TRP A 25 -0.44 8.25 5.54
N PHE A 26 -0.39 6.94 5.78
CA PHE A 26 -1.62 6.14 5.97
C PHE A 26 -2.36 6.53 7.25
N HIS A 27 -1.65 6.81 8.33
CA HIS A 27 -2.24 7.33 9.57
C HIS A 27 -3.07 8.60 9.33
N ASP A 28 -2.51 9.57 8.60
CA ASP A 28 -3.20 10.82 8.24
C ASP A 28 -4.50 10.60 7.45
N LYS A 29 -4.62 9.50 6.68
CA LYS A 29 -5.81 9.22 5.86
C LYS A 29 -6.88 8.39 6.56
N TRP A 30 -6.46 7.53 7.47
CA TRP A 30 -7.32 6.48 8.04
C TRP A 30 -7.49 6.57 9.55
N GLU A 31 -6.75 7.44 10.23
CA GLU A 31 -6.78 7.64 11.68
C GLU A 31 -6.49 6.37 12.50
N VAL A 32 -5.91 5.35 11.86
CA VAL A 32 -5.35 4.16 12.52
C VAL A 32 -3.98 4.53 13.10
N PRO A 33 -3.63 4.11 14.33
CA PRO A 33 -2.35 4.46 14.95
C PRO A 33 -1.15 4.20 14.05
N GLN A 34 -0.23 5.16 13.97
CA GLN A 34 0.97 5.04 13.13
C GLN A 34 1.80 3.81 13.53
N GLU A 35 1.85 3.48 14.81
CA GLU A 35 2.54 2.30 15.35
C GLU A 35 1.99 1.00 14.76
N ALA A 36 0.67 0.89 14.57
CA ALA A 36 0.07 -0.30 13.97
C ALA A 36 0.55 -0.52 12.53
N TYR A 37 0.64 0.57 11.75
CA TYR A 37 1.23 0.51 10.40
C TYR A 37 2.71 0.15 10.45
N LEU A 38 3.49 0.75 11.36
CA LEU A 38 4.92 0.46 11.49
C LEU A 38 5.18 -1.01 11.79
N GLU A 39 4.40 -1.64 12.67
CA GLU A 39 4.55 -3.07 12.98
C GLU A 39 4.25 -3.94 11.75
N CYS A 40 3.13 -3.72 11.05
CA CYS A 40 2.81 -4.47 9.83
C CYS A 40 3.87 -4.28 8.73
N MET A 41 4.36 -3.05 8.55
CA MET A 41 5.37 -2.75 7.54
C MET A 41 6.73 -3.35 7.88
N LYS A 42 7.13 -3.38 9.16
CA LYS A 42 8.36 -4.07 9.61
C LYS A 42 8.29 -5.56 9.31
N ALA A 43 7.19 -6.21 9.68
CA ALA A 43 7.00 -7.64 9.40
C ALA A 43 7.14 -7.95 7.91
N TYR A 44 6.52 -7.13 7.05
CA TYR A 44 6.65 -7.26 5.59
C TYR A 44 8.09 -7.07 5.10
N ILE A 45 8.79 -6.04 5.57
CA ILE A 45 10.18 -5.73 5.18
C ILE A 45 11.15 -6.84 5.62
N ASN A 46 10.90 -7.44 6.79
CA ASN A 46 11.72 -8.51 7.37
C ASN A 46 11.42 -9.90 6.77
N ASN A 47 10.47 -10.01 5.84
CA ASN A 47 9.98 -11.29 5.28
C ASN A 47 9.32 -12.21 6.33
N GLU A 48 8.73 -11.62 7.37
CA GLU A 48 7.90 -12.35 8.34
C GLU A 48 6.49 -12.62 7.77
N THR A 49 6.10 -11.87 6.72
CA THR A 49 4.88 -12.07 5.95
C THR A 49 5.05 -11.64 4.50
N GLU A 50 4.33 -12.28 3.58
CA GLU A 50 4.23 -11.88 2.17
C GLU A 50 3.20 -10.77 1.91
N TYR A 51 2.40 -10.42 2.92
CA TYR A 51 1.39 -9.38 2.83
C TYR A 51 2.05 -7.99 2.84
N GLY A 52 1.98 -7.33 1.68
CA GLY A 52 2.84 -6.21 1.36
C GLY A 52 2.17 -4.85 1.32
N TRP A 53 3.02 -3.82 1.26
CA TRP A 53 2.63 -2.42 1.17
C TRP A 53 3.17 -1.81 -0.12
N TYR A 54 2.28 -1.15 -0.85
CA TYR A 54 2.53 -0.65 -2.20
C TYR A 54 2.25 0.86 -2.25
N LEU A 55 3.16 1.61 -2.88
CA LEU A 55 3.16 3.07 -2.89
C LEU A 55 3.34 3.61 -4.32
N CYS A 56 2.62 4.68 -4.63
CA CYS A 56 2.76 5.48 -5.84
C CYS A 56 3.40 6.80 -5.45
N LEU A 57 4.52 7.12 -6.09
CA LEU A 57 5.25 8.35 -5.89
C LEU A 57 5.10 9.25 -7.12
N ASP A 58 4.82 10.53 -6.89
CA ASP A 58 5.04 11.59 -7.87
C ASP A 58 6.18 12.46 -7.35
N SER A 59 7.30 12.49 -8.08
CA SER A 59 8.47 13.30 -7.72
C SER A 59 8.97 13.07 -6.27
N GLY A 60 8.86 11.83 -5.79
CA GLY A 60 9.25 11.42 -4.43
C GLY A 60 8.16 11.55 -3.37
N ARG A 61 7.04 12.22 -3.64
CA ARG A 61 5.90 12.35 -2.71
C ARG A 61 4.95 11.17 -2.88
N ILE A 62 4.50 10.55 -1.78
CA ILE A 62 3.43 9.56 -1.81
C ILE A 62 2.11 10.22 -2.24
N VAL A 63 1.53 9.71 -3.34
CA VAL A 63 0.25 10.19 -3.90
C VAL A 63 -0.84 9.12 -3.91
N GLY A 64 -0.47 7.87 -3.64
CA GLY A 64 -1.41 6.76 -3.48
C GLY A 64 -0.73 5.54 -2.90
N GLY A 65 -1.52 4.63 -2.35
CA GLY A 65 -1.00 3.38 -1.81
C GLY A 65 -2.10 2.44 -1.32
N LEU A 66 -1.70 1.22 -1.02
CA LEU A 66 -2.52 0.21 -0.36
C LEU A 66 -1.65 -0.73 0.47
N GLY A 67 -2.27 -1.36 1.46
CA GLY A 67 -1.75 -2.52 2.16
C GLY A 67 -2.47 -3.79 1.72
N VAL A 68 -1.77 -4.92 1.84
CA VAL A 68 -2.36 -6.24 1.90
C VAL A 68 -2.08 -6.74 3.31
N ILE A 69 -3.09 -7.29 3.97
CA ILE A 69 -3.00 -7.81 5.34
C ILE A 69 -3.67 -9.17 5.41
N GLU A 70 -3.36 -9.92 6.47
CA GLU A 70 -4.13 -11.10 6.79
C GLU A 70 -5.61 -10.73 6.98
N ASN A 71 -6.54 -11.65 6.73
CA ASN A 71 -7.96 -11.40 6.97
C ASN A 71 -8.27 -11.48 8.47
N ASP A 72 -7.69 -10.57 9.25
CA ASP A 72 -7.82 -10.47 10.70
C ASP A 72 -9.18 -9.89 11.13
N PHE A 73 -9.80 -9.04 10.30
CA PHE A 73 -11.07 -8.35 10.60
C PHE A 73 -12.37 -9.18 10.48
N HIS A 74 -12.35 -10.39 9.88
CA HIS A 74 -13.56 -11.20 9.70
C HIS A 74 -13.43 -12.64 10.24
N ALA A 75 -14.58 -13.25 10.58
CA ALA A 75 -14.66 -14.66 10.98
C ALA A 75 -14.33 -15.64 9.83
N ARG A 76 -14.43 -15.18 8.57
CA ARG A 76 -14.12 -15.95 7.35
C ARG A 76 -12.63 -15.87 6.99
N LYS A 77 -11.78 -16.43 7.85
CA LYS A 77 -10.31 -16.46 7.67
C LYS A 77 -9.85 -17.13 6.37
N ASP A 78 -10.69 -17.99 5.81
CA ASP A 78 -10.51 -18.64 4.52
C ASP A 78 -10.52 -17.67 3.33
N LEU A 79 -11.02 -16.43 3.51
CA LEU A 79 -11.05 -15.38 2.49
C LEU A 79 -9.82 -14.46 2.55
N ALA A 80 -8.68 -14.96 3.04
CA ALA A 80 -7.44 -14.21 3.10
C ALA A 80 -6.70 -14.19 1.75
N PRO A 81 -5.88 -13.15 1.50
CA PRO A 81 -5.73 -11.91 2.29
C PRO A 81 -6.66 -10.78 1.87
N ASN A 82 -6.70 -9.71 2.68
CA ASN A 82 -7.49 -8.50 2.41
C ASN A 82 -6.63 -7.36 1.89
N ILE A 83 -7.17 -6.61 0.94
CA ILE A 83 -6.65 -5.29 0.60
C ILE A 83 -7.15 -4.28 1.65
N CYS A 84 -6.25 -3.48 2.22
CA CYS A 84 -6.55 -2.46 3.21
C CYS A 84 -5.91 -1.11 2.87
N ALA A 85 -6.31 -0.09 3.62
CA ALA A 85 -5.74 1.27 3.57
C ALA A 85 -5.67 1.91 2.16
N VAL A 86 -6.53 1.50 1.23
CA VAL A 86 -6.49 1.95 -0.17
C VAL A 86 -6.80 3.43 -0.32
N TYR A 87 -5.80 4.24 -0.68
CA TYR A 87 -6.02 5.67 -0.82
C TYR A 87 -5.26 6.27 -2.02
N THR A 88 -5.80 7.37 -2.55
CA THR A 88 -5.15 8.25 -3.51
C THR A 88 -5.51 9.70 -3.19
N GLU A 89 -4.50 10.55 -3.21
CA GLU A 89 -4.64 11.99 -2.99
C GLU A 89 -5.67 12.58 -3.95
N LYS A 90 -6.46 13.53 -3.46
CA LYS A 90 -7.69 13.98 -4.16
C LYS A 90 -7.41 14.47 -5.58
N GLU A 91 -6.33 15.21 -5.75
CA GLU A 91 -5.85 15.76 -7.02
C GLU A 91 -5.23 14.70 -7.97
N TYR A 92 -5.03 13.47 -7.48
CA TYR A 92 -4.49 12.32 -8.21
C TYR A 92 -5.55 11.26 -8.55
N ARG A 93 -6.80 11.44 -8.13
CA ARG A 93 -7.90 10.50 -8.39
C ARG A 93 -8.30 10.48 -9.87
N CYS A 94 -8.97 9.39 -10.27
CA CYS A 94 -9.44 9.15 -11.65
C CYS A 94 -8.32 9.04 -12.70
N GLN A 95 -7.07 8.78 -12.27
CA GLN A 95 -5.91 8.60 -13.14
C GLN A 95 -5.44 7.13 -13.22
N GLY A 96 -6.22 6.20 -12.67
CA GLY A 96 -5.91 4.77 -12.71
C GLY A 96 -4.79 4.30 -11.76
N ILE A 97 -4.26 5.18 -10.90
CA ILE A 97 -3.11 4.91 -10.01
C ILE A 97 -3.33 3.65 -9.14
N VAL A 98 -4.46 3.56 -8.43
CA VAL A 98 -4.76 2.39 -7.59
C VAL A 98 -4.97 1.12 -8.41
N GLY A 99 -5.55 1.23 -9.61
CA GLY A 99 -5.77 0.09 -10.49
C GLY A 99 -4.47 -0.63 -10.85
N GLN A 100 -3.36 0.11 -10.95
CA GLN A 100 -2.04 -0.49 -11.19
C GLN A 100 -1.51 -1.27 -9.98
N PHE A 101 -1.90 -0.91 -8.76
CA PHE A 101 -1.58 -1.69 -7.55
C PHE A 101 -2.43 -2.93 -7.40
N GLN A 102 -3.71 -2.85 -7.72
CA GLN A 102 -4.62 -4.00 -7.59
C GLN A 102 -4.14 -5.18 -8.42
N VAL A 103 -3.62 -4.98 -9.63
CA VAL A 103 -3.04 -6.07 -10.43
C VAL A 103 -1.83 -6.71 -9.75
N LYS A 104 -0.94 -5.92 -9.13
CA LYS A 104 0.27 -6.44 -8.47
C LYS A 104 -0.04 -7.11 -7.13
N ALA A 105 -0.96 -6.57 -6.35
CA ALA A 105 -1.44 -7.17 -5.10
C ALA A 105 -2.28 -8.44 -5.37
N ALA A 106 -3.06 -8.46 -6.47
CA ALA A 106 -3.85 -9.59 -6.93
C ALA A 106 -3.01 -10.80 -7.40
N GLN A 107 -1.80 -10.56 -7.92
CA GLN A 107 -0.92 -11.64 -8.39
C GLN A 107 -0.34 -12.49 -7.25
N ASN A 108 -0.24 -11.93 -6.04
CA ASN A 108 0.24 -12.64 -4.85
C ASN A 108 -0.90 -13.20 -3.98
N THR A 109 -2.14 -13.16 -4.46
CA THR A 109 -3.37 -13.57 -3.76
C THR A 109 -4.07 -14.77 -4.41
N ILE A 110 -3.57 -15.26 -5.55
CA ILE A 110 -4.08 -16.50 -6.14
C ILE A 110 -3.32 -17.66 -5.50
N VAL A 111 -3.95 -18.28 -4.49
CA VAL A 111 -3.71 -19.68 -4.13
C VAL A 111 -4.56 -20.56 -5.02
#